data_AF-A0A495ZSY1-F1
#
_entry.id   AF-A0A495ZSY1-F1
#
_cell.length_a   1.000
_cell.length_b   1.000
_cell.length_c   1.000
_cell.angle_alpha   90.00
_cell.angle_beta   90.00
_cell.angle_gamma   90.00
#
_symmetry.space_group_name_H-M   'P 1'
#
loop_
_entity.id
_entity.type
_entity.pdbx_description
1 polymer ?
#
loop_
_entity_poly.entity_id
_entity_poly.type
_entity_poly.pdbx_seq_one_letter_code
_entity_poly.pdbx_strand_id
1 'polypeptide(L)' 'MAQIDKLKEEIGWLKVIFAILIATDISLVAWVIQNYGKANRTLLIMGAIATILITLIIVSINNKVYRKIDKLEEL' A
#
# COMPACT_ATOMS: atom_id res chain seq x y z
N MET A 1 -26.48 -1.64 -14.36
CA MET A 1 -26.19 -0.35 -13.70
C MET A 1 -25.73 -0.56 -12.26
N ALA A 2 -26.52 -1.16 -11.35
CA ALA A 2 -26.15 -1.32 -9.93
C ALA A 2 -24.79 -2.01 -9.62
N GLN A 3 -24.37 -3.02 -10.40
CA GLN A 3 -23.10 -3.72 -10.14
C GLN A 3 -21.86 -2.90 -10.55
N ILE A 4 -21.95 -2.16 -11.66
CA ILE A 4 -20.86 -1.32 -12.18
C ILE A 4 -20.62 -0.14 -11.24
N ASP A 5 -21.71 0.50 -10.77
CA ASP A 5 -21.62 1.63 -9.84
C ASP A 5 -20.99 1.21 -8.50
N LYS A 6 -21.39 0.04 -7.97
CA LYS A 6 -20.78 -0.53 -6.77
C LYS A 6 -19.29 -0.85 -6.96
N LEU A 7 -18.90 -1.41 -8.11
CA LEU A 7 -17.49 -1.73 -8.37
C LEU A 7 -16.63 -0.46 -8.51
N LYS A 8 -17.17 0.60 -9.13
CA LYS A 8 -16.50 1.92 -9.20
C LYS A 8 -16.28 2.52 -7.82
N GLU A 9 -17.27 2.43 -6.93
CA GLU A 9 -17.14 2.92 -5.56
C GLU A 9 -16.08 2.13 -4.78
N GLU A 10 -16.06 0.79 -4.90
CA GLU A 10 -15.04 -0.06 -4.28
C GLU A 10 -13.63 0.29 -4.78
N ILE A 11 -13.45 0.51 -6.09
CA ILE A 11 -12.15 0.93 -6.66
C ILE A 11 -11.76 2.32 -6.17
N GLY A 12 -12.72 3.25 -6.08
CA GLY A 12 -12.51 4.58 -5.52
C GLY A 12 -11.99 4.51 -4.08
N TRP A 13 -12.61 3.69 -3.24
CA TRP A 13 -12.18 3.46 -1.86
C TRP A 13 -10.78 2.82 -1.79
N LEU A 14 -10.50 1.84 -2.65
CA LEU A 14 -9.20 1.18 -2.71
C LEU A 14 -8.07 2.14 -3.15
N LYS A 15 -8.34 3.10 -4.05
CA LYS A 15 -7.38 4.14 -4.42
C LYS A 15 -6.96 5.00 -3.23
N VAL A 16 -7.92 5.38 -2.37
CA VAL A 16 -7.64 6.17 -1.16
C VAL A 16 -6.74 5.38 -0.20
N ILE A 17 -7.09 4.12 0.06
CA ILE A 17 -6.28 3.23 0.91
C ILE A 17 -4.86 3.07 0.34
N PHE A 18 -4.73 2.88 -0.98
CA PHE A 18 -3.44 2.75 -1.64
C PHE A 18 -2.57 4.00 -1.47
N ALA A 19 -3.15 5.19 -1.65
CA ALA A 19 -2.44 6.46 -1.44
C ALA A 19 -1.94 6.61 0.01
N ILE A 20 -2.78 6.28 1.00
CA ILE A 20 -2.41 6.31 2.42
C ILE A 20 -1.27 5.34 2.69
N LEU A 21 -1.35 4.11 2.18
CA LEU A 21 -0.31 3.11 2.39
C LEU A 21 1.03 3.55 1.78
N ILE A 22 1.03 4.12 0.56
CA ILE A 22 2.25 4.68 -0.05
C ILE A 22 2.83 5.80 0.84
N ALA A 23 1.99 6.73 1.33
CA ALA A 23 2.46 7.81 2.18
C ALA A 23 3.06 7.28 3.49
N THR A 24 2.46 6.25 4.08
CA THR A 24 3.00 5.56 5.26
C THR A 24 4.34 4.87 4.95
N ASP A 25 4.45 4.19 3.80
CA ASP A 25 5.67 3.50 3.39
C ASP A 25 6.84 4.48 3.19
N ILE A 26 6.59 5.58 2.46
CA ILE A 26 7.57 6.67 2.29
C ILE A 26 8.00 7.25 3.64
N SER A 27 7.04 7.44 4.56
CA SER A 27 7.33 7.96 5.91
C SER A 27 8.23 7.01 6.72
N LEU A 28 7.99 5.70 6.62
CA LEU A 28 8.81 4.68 7.25
C LEU A 28 10.22 4.62 6.66
N VAL A 29 10.34 4.67 5.32
CA VAL A 29 11.65 4.75 4.64
C VAL A 29 12.41 6.00 5.09
N ALA A 30 11.76 7.16 5.11
CA ALA A 30 12.36 8.41 5.57
C ALA A 30 12.80 8.33 7.03
N TRP A 31 12.03 7.66 7.89
CA TRP A 31 12.40 7.45 9.29
C TRP A 31 13.63 6.57 9.43
N VAL A 32 13.73 5.47 8.66
CA VAL A 32 14.90 4.57 8.67
C VAL A 32 16.16 5.32 8.22
N ILE A 33 16.08 6.11 7.14
CA ILE A 33 17.21 6.89 6.63
C ILE A 33 17.69 7.92 7.67
N GLN A 34 16.77 8.66 8.28
CA GLN A 34 17.10 9.70 9.27
C GLN A 34 17.69 9.13 10.58
N ASN A 35 17.32 7.89 10.92
CA ASN A 35 17.74 7.26 12.18
C ASN A 35 18.87 6.25 12.03
N TYR A 36 19.38 6.02 10.81
CA TYR A 36 20.43 5.02 10.53
C TYR A 36 21.70 5.18 11.40
N GLY A 37 22.10 6.42 11.71
CA GLY A 37 23.28 6.71 12.53
C GLY A 37 23.00 6.98 14.02
N LYS A 38 21.73 7.01 14.45
CA LYS A 38 21.33 7.41 15.82
C LYS A 38 20.57 6.32 16.57
N ALA A 39 19.90 5.42 15.86
CA ALA A 39 19.07 4.38 16.46
C ALA A 39 19.83 3.06 16.69
N ASN A 40 19.34 2.30 17.67
CA ASN A 40 19.82 0.96 17.96
C ASN A 40 19.63 0.04 16.73
N ARG A 41 20.63 -0.80 16.43
CA ARG A 41 20.67 -1.72 15.28
C ARG A 41 19.41 -2.58 15.16
N THR A 42 18.86 -3.03 16.29
CA THR A 42 17.62 -3.81 16.33
C THR A 42 16.41 -3.02 15.82
N LEU A 43 16.33 -1.73 16.14
CA LEU A 43 15.23 -0.85 15.73
C LEU A 43 15.28 -0.57 14.23
N LEU A 44 16.49 -0.43 13.66
CA LEU A 44 16.68 -0.29 12.21
C LEU A 44 16.27 -1.56 11.45
N ILE A 45 16.64 -2.74 11.95
CA ILE A 45 16.24 -4.03 11.35
C ILE A 45 14.72 -4.18 11.39
N MET A 46 14.08 -3.87 12.52
CA MET A 46 12.62 -3.87 12.62
C MET A 46 11.96 -2.88 11.66
N GLY A 47 12.51 -1.65 11.55
CA GLY A 47 12.02 -0.65 10.60
C GLY A 47 12.10 -1.13 9.16
N ALA A 48 13.23 -1.71 8.76
CA ALA A 48 13.42 -2.28 7.42
C ALA A 48 12.46 -3.44 7.12
N ILE A 49 12.26 -4.35 8.08
CA ILE A 49 11.28 -5.45 7.94
C ILE A 49 9.86 -4.90 7.81
N ALA A 50 9.51 -3.89 8.62
CA ALA A 50 8.19 -3.26 8.57
C ALA A 50 7.94 -2.60 7.21
N THR A 51 8.91 -1.87 6.66
CA THR A 51 8.83 -1.32 5.30
C THR A 51 8.59 -2.43 4.28
N ILE A 52 9.40 -3.49 4.27
CA ILE A 52 9.23 -4.60 3.31
C ILE A 52 7.82 -5.20 3.41
N LEU A 53 7.32 -5.43 4.62
CA LEU A 53 5.97 -5.96 4.83
C LEU A 53 4.88 -5.01 4.31
N ILE A 54 5.00 -3.71 4.57
CA ILE A 54 4.04 -2.72 4.07
C ILE A 54 4.09 -2.65 2.54
N THR A 55 5.27 -2.64 1.94
CA THR A 55 5.41 -2.69 0.48
C THR A 55 4.74 -3.95 -0.10
N LEU A 56 4.90 -5.13 0.51
CA LEU A 56 4.22 -6.36 0.06
C LEU A 56 2.69 -6.28 0.17
N ILE A 57 2.17 -5.65 1.22
CA ILE A 57 0.74 -5.40 1.40
C ILE A 57 0.23 -4.46 0.30
N ILE A 58 0.96 -3.38 0.01
CA ILE A 58 0.64 -2.42 -1.06
C ILE A 58 0.55 -3.13 -2.40
N VAL A 59 1.56 -3.93 -2.75
CA VAL A 59 1.59 -4.70 -4.01
C VAL A 59 0.42 -5.68 -4.09
N SER A 60 0.09 -6.36 -3.00
CA SER A 60 -1.03 -7.30 -2.95
C SER A 60 -2.39 -6.62 -3.13
N ILE A 61 -2.57 -5.44 -2.53
CA ILE A 61 -3.78 -4.63 -2.71
C ILE A 61 -3.86 -4.13 -4.15
N ASN A 62 -2.76 -3.63 -4.71
CA ASN A 62 -2.70 -3.18 -6.10
C ASN A 62 -3.12 -4.30 -7.06
N ASN A 63 -2.60 -5.51 -6.89
CA ASN A 63 -2.99 -6.66 -7.71
C ASN A 63 -4.48 -7.01 -7.57
N LYS A 64 -5.07 -6.86 -6.38
CA LYS A 64 -6.52 -7.05 -6.20
C LYS A 64 -7.34 -5.96 -6.89
N VAL A 65 -6.85 -4.73 -6.91
CA VAL A 65 -7.49 -3.60 -7.61
C VAL A 65 -7.48 -3.86 -9.11
N TYR A 66 -6.33 -4.23 -9.69
CA TYR A 66 -6.24 -4.56 -11.12
C TYR A 66 -7.18 -5.71 -11.51
N ARG A 67 -7.26 -6.77 -10.70
CA ARG A 67 -8.25 -7.85 -10.94
C ARG A 67 -9.71 -7.40 -10.86
N LYS A 68 -10.03 -6.39 -10.04
CA LYS A 68 -11.38 -5.80 -10.01
C LYS A 68 -11.64 -4.92 -11.23
N ILE A 69 -10.62 -4.24 -11.74
CA ILE A 69 -10.69 -3.43 -12.96
C ILE A 69 -10.88 -4.33 -14.19
N ASP A 70 -10.12 -5.42 -14.34
CA ASP A 70 -10.32 -6.40 -15.44
C ASP A 70 -11.75 -6.94 -15.47
N LYS A 71 -12.31 -7.28 -14.30
CA LYS A 71 -13.69 -7.75 -14.19
C LYS A 71 -14.73 -6.70 -14.61
N LEU A 72 -14.40 -5.42 -14.50
CA LEU A 72 -15.23 -4.31 -14.99
C LEU A 72 -15.16 -4.16 -16.51
N GLU A 73 -14.03 -4.54 -17.11
CA GLU A 73 -13.80 -4.46 -18.55
C GLU A 73 -14.45 -5.65 -19.30
N GLU A 74 -14.58 -6.80 -18.63
CA GLU A 74 -15.29 -7.99 -19.13
C GLU A 74 -16.84 -7.91 -19.02
N LEU A 75 -17.38 -6.97 -18.23
CA LEU A 75 -18.82 -6.79 -17.94
C LEU A 75 -19.46 -5.68 -18.79
#